data_AF-A0A7X7VC86-F1
#
_entry.id   AF-A0A7X7VC86-F1
#
_cell.length_a   1.000
_cell.length_b   1.000
_cell.length_c   1.000
_cell.angle_alpha   90.00
_cell.angle_beta   90.00
_cell.angle_gamma   90.00
#
_symmetry.space_group_name_H-M   'P 1'
#
loop_
_entity.id
_entity.type
_entity.pdbx_description
1 polymer ?
#
loop_
_entity_poly.entity_id
_entity_poly.type
_entity_poly.pdbx_seq_one_letter_code
_entity_poly.pdbx_strand_id
1 'polypeptide(L)'
;MFRGNIVSVKTRYRFGTLTGARAFVYDVPVVKVRLPRDFYEVQKRQKRRSLVLFAAVLVFHFVLIGLVGLALLASFGLVLSTAWLRSPDFWPRFLAADLALATVVAALHFLDARRNGPRFILRRLQAATPDAADRYHVQFLNTLDEIRIAAGLPRVNAYVLPSFAVNSLAVIEEDGTPAVAVTEGLLAEGTRDELQAVAAHELAHIARGDAFYLTLVCSLANLFERFKDALEPEDDGRPACGEGRRASSGFPPVLFYAAVALSALVMRLLSMLVSRERELLADAAAVELSRAPEALARIVYKAHVKNSFVGDFSLSYAPLFIVRPDSRDTPDTLWGRIFSSHPPLMKRLGALAGMVRKKPEAVVASVWEEERARDGARGVLHSYEELRREQLELFPAAAGADGAARPEDEGRVWQLARSGGTAAAAAAGGGAGTSENDWEGPYTLPELLCRPRFAPLARIRNTQEGVTARAREFPQVRIALHGLARLKAPAAGRGNLCPRCRVPLTEVFYEGVDVRVCGRCRGRLVDAAGVDRIVARRELGFSEALRAKARAFREKAVRNPLRRQKVEDALSPAVPCPACGYRMVARPYNYQYFVPVDKCLSCSKIWFDADELEVLQLLIEERVSK
;
A
#
# COMPACT_ATOMS: atom_id res chain seq x y z
N MET A 1 3.31 35.24 30.90
CA MET A 1 2.57 36.49 30.66
C MET A 1 2.36 36.67 29.17
N PHE A 2 1.14 36.44 28.67
CA PHE A 2 0.73 36.77 27.30
C PHE A 2 -0.62 37.48 27.41
N ARG A 3 -0.66 38.80 27.18
CA ARG A 3 -1.87 39.59 27.03
C ARG A 3 -1.86 40.17 25.62
N GLY A 4 -2.56 39.50 24.70
CA GLY A 4 -3.03 40.09 23.46
C GLY A 4 -4.55 40.00 23.49
N ASN A 5 -5.23 41.13 23.28
CA ASN A 5 -6.69 41.22 23.36
C ASN A 5 -7.36 40.16 22.47
N ILE A 6 -8.07 39.23 23.13
CA ILE A 6 -8.88 38.20 22.49
C ILE A 6 -10.20 38.88 22.11
N VAL A 7 -10.45 39.03 20.80
CA VAL A 7 -11.79 39.36 20.31
C VAL A 7 -12.53 38.02 20.13
N SER A 8 -13.48 37.74 21.01
CA SER A 8 -14.34 36.56 20.96
C SER A 8 -15.50 36.82 20.00
N VAL A 9 -15.66 35.98 18.98
CA VAL A 9 -16.88 35.92 18.16
C VAL A 9 -17.67 34.70 18.61
N LYS A 10 -18.78 34.92 19.31
CA LYS A 10 -19.67 33.84 19.77
C LYS A 10 -20.55 33.38 18.61
N THR A 11 -20.33 32.17 18.09
CA THR A 11 -21.19 31.59 17.06
C THR A 11 -21.92 30.38 17.64
N ARG A 12 -23.26 30.43 17.67
CA ARG A 12 -24.12 29.43 18.32
C ARG A 12 -24.63 28.45 17.25
N TYR A 13 -24.28 27.16 17.33
CA TYR A 13 -24.74 26.15 16.37
C TYR A 13 -25.71 25.16 17.04
N ARG A 14 -26.79 24.79 16.34
CA ARG A 14 -27.78 23.79 16.74
C ARG A 14 -27.69 22.64 15.73
N PHE A 15 -27.34 21.44 16.19
CA PHE A 15 -27.27 20.25 15.34
C PHE A 15 -28.44 19.30 15.65
N GLY A 16 -29.07 18.79 14.60
CA GLY A 16 -29.97 17.64 14.64
C GLY A 16 -29.32 16.47 13.93
N THR A 17 -29.12 15.35 14.63
CA THR A 17 -28.87 14.03 14.06
C THR A 17 -30.18 13.26 14.03
N LEU A 18 -30.31 12.27 13.12
CA LEU A 18 -31.47 11.36 13.00
C LEU A 18 -31.77 10.54 14.28
N THR A 19 -30.98 10.72 15.35
CA THR A 19 -31.25 10.25 16.70
C THR A 19 -30.89 11.35 17.71
N GLY A 20 -31.81 12.29 17.93
CA GLY A 20 -31.79 13.23 19.08
C GLY A 20 -30.82 14.42 18.97
N ALA A 21 -31.37 15.63 19.00
CA ALA A 21 -30.60 16.87 18.95
C ALA A 21 -29.90 17.21 20.29
N ARG A 22 -28.58 17.41 20.26
CA ARG A 22 -27.83 18.14 21.30
C ARG A 22 -27.12 19.34 20.66
N ALA A 23 -27.43 20.54 21.14
CA ALA A 23 -26.77 21.77 20.70
C ALA A 23 -25.40 21.90 21.41
N PHE A 24 -24.31 21.91 20.65
CA PHE A 24 -22.97 22.20 21.17
C PHE A 24 -22.58 23.62 20.79
N VAL A 25 -22.33 24.46 21.80
CA VAL A 25 -21.78 25.81 21.62
C VAL A 25 -20.26 25.70 21.67
N TYR A 26 -19.58 26.05 20.58
CA TYR A 26 -18.13 26.12 20.53
C TYR A 26 -17.70 27.59 20.46
N ASP A 27 -16.97 28.07 21.47
CA ASP A 27 -16.25 29.33 21.37
C ASP A 27 -15.02 29.13 20.48
N VAL A 28 -14.98 29.81 19.34
CA VAL A 28 -13.83 29.82 18.43
C VAL A 28 -13.08 31.14 18.65
N PRO A 29 -11.91 31.15 19.32
CA PRO A 29 -11.11 32.35 19.44
C PRO A 29 -10.54 32.74 18.07
N VAL A 30 -10.54 34.04 17.75
CA VAL A 30 -9.77 34.56 16.61
C VAL A 30 -8.29 34.50 16.98
N VAL A 31 -7.59 33.48 16.47
CA VAL A 31 -6.18 33.29 16.76
C VAL A 31 -5.36 34.09 15.76
N LYS A 32 -4.71 35.17 16.21
CA LYS A 32 -3.69 35.85 15.40
C LYS A 32 -2.46 34.95 15.33
N VAL A 33 -2.29 34.27 14.19
CA VAL A 33 -1.06 33.57 13.89
C VAL A 33 0.03 34.60 13.66
N ARG A 34 1.13 34.49 14.39
CA ARG A 34 2.37 35.18 14.07
C ARG A 34 3.38 34.10 13.72
N LEU A 35 3.73 34.01 12.44
CA LEU A 35 4.92 33.28 12.06
C LEU A 35 6.13 33.93 12.76
N PRO A 36 7.09 33.12 13.23
CA PRO A 36 8.29 33.64 13.89
C PRO A 36 8.98 34.64 12.96
N ARG A 37 9.40 35.78 13.51
CA ARG A 37 9.99 36.87 12.72
C ARG A 37 11.46 36.59 12.37
N ASP A 38 12.09 35.67 13.10
CA ASP A 38 13.52 35.40 13.00
C ASP A 38 13.83 33.93 13.35
N PHE A 39 14.83 33.34 12.68
CA PHE A 39 15.34 31.99 12.89
C PHE A 39 15.78 31.75 14.34
N TYR A 40 16.34 32.78 14.99
CA TYR A 40 16.76 32.70 16.40
C TYR A 40 15.60 32.45 17.37
N GLU A 41 14.39 32.97 17.06
CA GLU A 41 13.21 32.70 17.88
C GLU A 41 12.78 31.23 17.80
N VAL A 42 12.84 30.64 16.61
CA VAL A 42 12.55 29.23 16.38
C VAL A 42 13.54 28.36 17.15
N GLN A 43 14.84 28.66 17.03
CA GLN A 43 15.89 27.92 17.71
C GLN A 43 15.76 27.99 19.25
N LYS A 44 15.44 29.17 19.81
CA LYS A 44 15.24 29.36 21.25
C LYS A 44 14.03 28.57 21.76
N ARG A 45 12.92 28.58 21.02
CA ARG A 45 11.72 27.78 21.35
C ARG A 45 12.01 26.29 21.29
N GLN A 46 12.74 25.83 20.26
CA GLN A 46 13.16 24.44 20.13
C GLN A 46 14.01 24.01 21.32
N LYS A 47 15.06 24.77 21.69
CA LYS A 47 15.91 24.48 22.86
C LYS A 47 15.11 24.40 24.17
N ARG A 48 14.17 25.33 24.40
CA ARG A 48 13.33 25.30 25.60
C ARG A 48 12.43 24.07 25.63
N ARG A 49 11.80 23.73 24.52
CA ARG A 49 10.91 22.56 24.43
C ARG A 49 11.68 21.24 24.51
N SER A 50 12.86 21.17 23.90
CA SER A 50 13.73 19.99 24.00
C SER A 50 14.21 19.78 25.43
N LEU A 51 14.51 20.85 26.17
CA LEU A 51 14.86 20.77 27.59
C LEU A 51 13.69 20.28 28.44
N VAL A 52 12.47 20.77 28.17
CA VAL A 52 11.25 20.28 28.84
C VAL A 52 11.02 18.79 28.56
N LEU A 53 11.21 18.34 27.31
CA LEU A 53 11.13 16.92 26.96
C LEU A 53 12.20 16.09 27.67
N PHE A 54 13.45 16.57 27.67
CA PHE A 54 14.55 15.90 28.37
C PHE A 54 14.25 15.76 29.86
N ALA A 55 13.79 16.84 30.51
CA ALA A 55 13.38 16.80 31.91
C ALA A 55 12.22 15.81 32.16
N ALA A 56 11.23 15.75 31.26
CA ALA A 56 10.13 14.79 31.38
C ALA A 56 10.61 13.33 31.23
N VAL A 57 11.50 13.05 30.28
CA VAL A 57 12.12 11.73 30.08
C VAL A 57 12.99 11.35 31.28
N LEU A 58 13.74 12.30 31.84
CA LEU A 58 14.55 12.10 33.05
C LEU A 58 13.68 11.73 34.24
N VAL A 59 12.61 12.49 34.52
CA VAL A 59 11.66 12.19 35.60
C VAL A 59 11.03 10.82 35.40
N PHE A 60 10.65 10.49 34.16
CA PHE A 60 10.09 9.18 33.84
C PHE A 60 11.08 8.03 34.16
N HIS A 61 12.33 8.14 33.71
CA HIS A 61 13.34 7.12 33.98
C HIS A 61 13.70 7.03 35.47
N PHE A 62 13.76 8.15 36.17
CA PHE A 62 13.96 8.19 37.62
C PHE A 62 12.85 7.42 38.35
N VAL A 63 11.58 7.67 38.03
CA VAL A 63 10.46 6.93 38.64
C VAL A 63 10.51 5.44 38.27
N LEU A 64 10.78 5.11 37.00
CA LEU A 64 10.80 3.72 36.54
C LEU A 64 11.94 2.92 37.19
N ILE A 65 13.17 3.43 37.11
CA ILE A 65 14.36 2.77 37.66
C ILE A 65 14.26 2.70 39.18
N GLY A 66 13.76 3.75 39.83
CA GLY A 66 13.47 3.76 41.26
C GLY A 66 12.45 2.68 41.65
N LEU A 67 11.33 2.54 40.92
CA LEU A 67 10.33 1.49 41.18
C LEU A 67 10.88 0.08 40.96
N VAL A 68 11.64 -0.14 39.88
CA VAL A 68 12.30 -1.43 39.61
C VAL A 68 13.35 -1.74 40.67
N GLY A 69 14.16 -0.75 41.06
CA GLY A 69 15.14 -0.86 42.14
C GLY A 69 14.50 -1.19 43.49
N LEU A 70 13.38 -0.55 43.82
CA LEU A 70 12.57 -0.87 45.00
C LEU A 70 11.99 -2.28 44.95
N ALA A 71 11.47 -2.71 43.79
CA ALA A 71 10.94 -4.05 43.61
C ALA A 71 12.05 -5.11 43.79
N LEU A 72 13.22 -4.88 43.21
CA LEU A 72 14.40 -5.73 43.38
C LEU A 72 14.84 -5.75 44.86
N LEU A 73 14.93 -4.61 45.53
CA LEU A 73 15.24 -4.54 46.96
C LEU A 73 14.22 -5.29 47.81
N ALA A 74 12.93 -5.24 47.47
CA ALA A 74 11.89 -6.01 48.17
C ALA A 74 12.02 -7.53 47.93
N SER A 75 12.36 -7.94 46.70
CA SER A 75 12.61 -9.36 46.37
C SER A 75 13.88 -9.91 47.02
N PHE A 76 14.97 -9.13 47.04
CA PHE A 76 16.23 -9.51 47.69
C PHE A 76 16.20 -9.34 49.21
N GLY A 77 15.42 -8.39 49.75
CA GLY A 77 15.26 -8.12 51.18
C GLY A 77 14.42 -9.15 51.95
N LEU A 78 13.71 -10.03 51.23
CA LEU A 78 13.14 -11.27 51.77
C LEU A 78 14.19 -12.37 51.96
N VAL A 79 15.38 -12.23 51.36
CA VAL A 79 16.47 -13.22 51.37
C VAL A 79 17.72 -12.74 52.14
N LEU A 80 17.95 -11.42 52.25
CA LEU A 80 19.09 -10.80 52.94
C LEU A 80 18.63 -9.76 53.98
N SER A 81 19.29 -9.71 55.14
CA SER A 81 18.91 -8.94 56.34
C SER A 81 18.51 -7.47 56.09
N THR A 82 17.40 -7.03 56.68
CA THR A 82 16.81 -5.68 56.54
C THR A 82 17.56 -4.56 57.30
N ALA A 83 18.69 -4.86 57.94
CA ALA A 83 19.44 -3.89 58.76
C ALA A 83 19.98 -2.71 57.93
N TRP A 84 20.35 -2.95 56.67
CA TRP A 84 20.93 -1.93 55.78
C TRP A 84 19.90 -0.87 55.34
N LEU A 85 18.64 -1.30 55.12
CA LEU A 85 17.50 -0.45 54.74
C LEU A 85 17.11 0.56 55.83
N ARG A 86 17.43 0.27 57.10
CA ARG A 86 17.14 1.15 58.26
C ARG A 86 18.23 2.20 58.51
N SER A 87 19.35 2.17 57.80
CA SER A 87 20.38 3.19 57.97
C SER A 87 19.93 4.55 57.41
N PRO A 88 20.21 5.67 58.10
CA PRO A 88 19.78 7.00 57.66
C PRO A 88 20.44 7.42 56.33
N ASP A 89 21.61 6.86 56.01
CA ASP A 89 22.37 7.15 54.80
C ASP A 89 21.89 6.38 53.56
N PHE A 90 21.13 5.30 53.74
CA PHE A 90 20.74 4.42 52.64
C PHE A 90 19.87 5.14 51.61
N TRP A 91 18.78 5.77 52.05
CA TRP A 91 17.81 6.43 51.16
C TRP A 91 18.42 7.59 50.36
N PRO A 92 19.23 8.50 50.94
CA PRO A 92 19.95 9.51 50.17
C PRO A 92 20.89 8.93 49.12
N ARG A 93 21.66 7.89 49.47
CA ARG A 93 22.58 7.22 48.53
C ARG A 93 21.84 6.51 47.41
N PHE A 94 20.72 5.85 47.73
CA PHE A 94 19.85 5.19 46.75
C PHE A 94 19.27 6.21 45.76
N LEU A 95 18.66 7.30 46.24
CA LEU A 95 18.09 8.34 45.39
C LEU A 95 19.16 9.05 44.53
N ALA A 96 20.36 9.27 45.08
CA ALA A 96 21.47 9.85 44.32
C ALA A 96 21.98 8.90 43.22
N ALA A 97 22.11 7.61 43.52
CA ALA A 97 22.50 6.59 42.54
C ALA A 97 21.43 6.41 41.46
N ASP A 98 20.15 6.39 41.84
CA ASP A 98 19.02 6.32 40.94
C ASP A 98 18.95 7.53 40.01
N LEU A 99 19.11 8.76 40.55
CA LEU A 99 19.18 9.97 39.74
C LEU A 99 20.36 9.96 38.77
N ALA A 100 21.54 9.51 39.21
CA ALA A 100 22.72 9.42 38.35
C ALA A 100 22.48 8.43 37.21
N LEU A 101 21.97 7.22 37.51
CA LEU A 101 21.65 6.20 36.52
C LEU A 101 20.55 6.68 35.56
N ALA A 102 19.47 7.25 36.09
CA ALA A 102 18.38 7.81 35.30
C ALA A 102 18.85 8.94 34.38
N THR A 103 19.80 9.77 34.81
CA THR A 103 20.40 10.82 33.98
C THR A 103 21.18 10.23 32.83
N VAL A 104 21.99 9.21 33.08
CA VAL A 104 22.76 8.52 32.03
C VAL A 104 21.81 7.84 31.03
N VAL A 105 20.83 7.08 31.51
CA VAL A 105 19.86 6.38 30.65
C VAL A 105 19.02 7.38 29.85
N ALA A 106 18.50 8.44 30.48
CA ALA A 106 17.73 9.47 29.80
C ALA A 106 18.57 10.23 28.76
N ALA A 107 19.85 10.51 29.03
CA ALA A 107 20.76 11.11 28.06
C ALA A 107 20.99 10.20 26.85
N LEU A 108 21.26 8.91 27.07
CA LEU A 108 21.42 7.93 26.00
C LEU A 108 20.14 7.79 25.17
N HIS A 109 18.98 7.66 25.82
CA HIS A 109 17.68 7.57 25.14
C HIS A 109 17.37 8.82 24.33
N PHE A 110 17.63 10.01 24.88
CA PHE A 110 17.41 11.27 24.18
C PHE A 110 18.35 11.43 22.97
N LEU A 111 19.61 11.00 23.09
CA LEU A 111 20.57 11.00 21.98
C LEU A 111 20.18 9.99 20.89
N ASP A 112 19.75 8.78 21.26
CA ASP A 112 19.22 7.78 20.33
C ASP A 112 17.99 8.30 19.59
N ALA A 113 17.03 8.87 20.32
CA ALA A 113 15.82 9.45 19.75
C ALA A 113 16.13 10.60 18.78
N ARG A 114 17.16 11.41 19.04
CA ARG A 114 17.55 12.50 18.16
C ARG A 114 18.30 12.04 16.90
N ARG A 115 19.13 11.01 17.00
CA ARG A 115 19.93 10.50 15.86
C ARG A 115 19.17 9.47 15.05
N ASN A 116 18.74 8.38 15.69
CA ASN A 116 18.17 7.22 15.02
C ASN A 116 16.65 7.29 14.88
N GLY A 117 15.99 8.15 15.65
CA GLY A 117 14.54 8.30 15.69
C GLY A 117 13.89 8.57 14.33
N PRO A 118 14.24 9.67 13.62
CA PRO A 118 13.63 10.02 12.34
C PRO A 118 13.78 8.93 11.28
N ARG A 119 14.98 8.34 11.17
CA ARG A 119 15.27 7.24 10.24
C ARG A 119 14.40 6.01 10.53
N PHE A 120 14.16 5.71 11.81
CA PHE A 120 13.31 4.59 12.19
C PHE A 120 11.84 4.86 11.87
N ILE A 121 11.34 6.08 12.14
CA ILE A 121 9.96 6.48 11.80
C ILE A 121 9.73 6.29 10.30
N LEU A 122 10.60 6.88 9.46
CA LEU A 122 10.45 6.80 8.00
C LEU A 122 10.52 5.36 7.48
N ARG A 123 11.42 4.53 8.03
CA ARG A 123 11.51 3.09 7.66
C ARG A 123 10.28 2.31 8.10
N ARG A 124 9.76 2.56 9.30
CA ARG A 124 8.57 1.86 9.83
C ARG A 124 7.32 2.21 9.02
N LEU A 125 7.22 3.46 8.58
CA LEU A 125 6.17 3.94 7.68
C LEU A 125 6.41 3.57 6.20
N GLN A 126 7.49 2.86 5.90
CA GLN A 126 7.89 2.47 4.53
C GLN A 126 7.95 3.66 3.56
N ALA A 127 8.41 4.81 4.06
CA ALA A 127 8.52 6.03 3.27
C ALA A 127 9.47 5.84 2.07
N ALA A 128 8.95 6.08 0.88
CA ALA A 128 9.68 5.99 -0.39
C ALA A 128 9.82 7.38 -1.03
N THR A 129 10.84 7.55 -1.87
CA THR A 129 10.98 8.78 -2.65
C THR A 129 9.89 8.85 -3.74
N PRO A 130 9.30 10.03 -4.01
CA PRO A 130 8.32 10.20 -5.07
C PRO A 130 8.89 9.78 -6.43
N ASP A 131 8.11 8.98 -7.14
CA ASP A 131 8.39 8.50 -8.49
C ASP A 131 8.13 9.59 -9.54
N ALA A 132 9.14 9.96 -10.34
CA ALA A 132 9.02 11.00 -11.35
C ALA A 132 8.21 10.59 -12.58
N ALA A 133 7.96 9.30 -12.79
CA ALA A 133 7.09 8.81 -13.86
C ALA A 133 5.60 8.91 -13.49
N ASP A 134 5.29 9.09 -12.20
CA ASP A 134 3.92 9.09 -11.70
C ASP A 134 3.35 10.51 -11.62
N ARG A 135 2.23 10.75 -12.31
CA ARG A 135 1.59 12.06 -12.36
C ARG A 135 1.20 12.60 -10.99
N TYR A 136 0.76 11.73 -10.07
CA TYR A 136 0.31 12.13 -8.74
C TYR A 136 1.48 12.59 -7.87
N HIS A 137 2.62 11.92 -8.02
CA HIS A 137 3.86 12.27 -7.32
C HIS A 137 4.44 13.58 -7.85
N VAL A 138 4.44 13.77 -9.17
CA VAL A 138 4.87 15.02 -9.78
C VAL A 138 3.96 16.18 -9.35
N GLN A 139 2.64 15.97 -9.31
CA GLN A 139 1.71 16.98 -8.78
C GLN A 139 2.01 17.31 -7.32
N PHE A 140 2.26 16.31 -6.48
CA PHE A 140 2.65 16.54 -5.08
C PHE A 140 3.92 17.36 -4.97
N LEU A 141 4.99 16.98 -5.68
CA LEU A 141 6.25 17.72 -5.71
C LEU A 141 6.03 19.19 -6.10
N ASN A 142 5.26 19.44 -7.16
CA ASN A 142 4.95 20.80 -7.61
C ASN A 142 4.18 21.58 -6.53
N THR A 143 3.14 21.00 -5.95
CA THR A 143 2.35 21.67 -4.90
C THR A 143 3.15 21.94 -3.64
N LEU A 144 4.04 21.03 -3.25
CA LEU A 144 4.92 21.20 -2.10
C LEU A 144 5.94 22.32 -2.37
N ASP A 145 6.55 22.35 -3.54
CA ASP A 145 7.52 23.37 -3.91
C ASP A 145 6.89 24.76 -4.01
N GLU A 146 5.70 24.89 -4.60
CA GLU A 146 4.94 26.13 -4.66
C GLU A 146 4.73 26.75 -3.27
N ILE A 147 4.26 25.94 -2.32
CA ILE A 147 3.99 26.42 -0.95
C ILE A 147 5.29 26.61 -0.16
N ARG A 148 6.31 25.79 -0.38
CA ARG A 148 7.64 25.96 0.23
C ARG A 148 8.25 27.30 -0.15
N ILE A 149 8.16 27.68 -1.43
CA ILE A 149 8.61 28.97 -1.94
C ILE A 149 7.78 30.09 -1.30
N ALA A 150 6.46 29.97 -1.26
CA ALA A 150 5.58 30.95 -0.61
C ALA A 150 5.88 31.14 0.88
N ALA A 151 6.26 30.06 1.58
CA ALA A 151 6.64 30.07 2.98
C ALA A 151 8.08 30.55 3.24
N GLY A 152 8.90 30.77 2.19
CA GLY A 152 10.30 31.17 2.32
C GLY A 152 11.18 30.12 2.99
N LEU A 153 10.81 28.83 2.88
CA LEU A 153 11.52 27.74 3.54
C LEU A 153 12.68 27.21 2.69
N PRO A 154 13.76 26.70 3.32
CA PRO A 154 14.84 26.00 2.63
C PRO A 154 14.29 24.72 1.97
N ARG A 155 15.16 23.96 1.29
CA ARG A 155 14.78 22.69 0.66
C ARG A 155 14.07 21.77 1.67
N VAL A 156 12.94 21.21 1.25
CA VAL A 156 12.15 20.25 2.01
C VAL A 156 12.14 18.94 1.23
N ASN A 157 12.50 17.84 1.87
CA ASN A 157 12.44 16.52 1.24
C ASN A 157 11.00 16.01 1.19
N ALA A 158 10.65 15.32 0.11
CA ALA A 158 9.34 14.76 -0.11
C ALA A 158 9.41 13.23 -0.03
N TYR A 159 8.42 12.62 0.63
CA TYR A 159 8.25 11.18 0.72
C TYR A 159 6.80 10.78 0.44
N VAL A 160 6.61 9.57 -0.08
CA VAL A 160 5.30 8.95 -0.26
C VAL A 160 5.23 7.69 0.59
N LEU A 161 4.14 7.53 1.33
CA LEU A 161 3.85 6.37 2.16
C LEU A 161 2.91 5.42 1.41
N PRO A 162 3.22 4.12 1.29
CA PRO A 162 2.39 3.13 0.61
C PRO A 162 1.19 2.75 1.48
N SER A 163 0.24 3.67 1.64
CA SER A 163 -0.96 3.48 2.44
C SER A 163 -2.17 4.14 1.79
N PHE A 164 -3.31 3.45 1.87
CA PHE A 164 -4.61 3.93 1.40
C PHE A 164 -5.29 4.90 2.39
N ALA A 165 -4.71 5.12 3.57
CA ALA A 165 -5.13 6.19 4.47
C ALA A 165 -4.97 7.55 3.78
N VAL A 166 -5.76 8.55 4.17
CA VAL A 166 -5.70 9.94 3.66
C VAL A 166 -4.99 10.80 4.70
N ASN A 167 -3.65 10.82 4.67
CA ASN A 167 -2.85 11.41 5.72
C ASN A 167 -1.55 12.04 5.21
N SER A 168 -1.00 12.91 6.03
CA SER A 168 0.27 13.60 5.82
C SER A 168 0.98 13.78 7.15
N LEU A 169 2.30 13.96 7.08
CA LEU A 169 3.12 14.27 8.25
C LEU A 169 4.34 15.11 7.88
N ALA A 170 4.79 15.93 8.83
CA ALA A 170 6.04 16.65 8.78
C ALA A 170 7.06 16.08 9.78
N VAL A 171 8.25 15.74 9.30
CA VAL A 171 9.36 15.17 10.09
C VAL A 171 10.63 15.97 9.85
N ILE A 172 11.52 15.98 10.84
CA ILE A 172 12.89 16.51 10.68
C ILE A 172 13.86 15.33 10.62
N GLU A 173 14.64 15.24 9.56
CA GLU A 173 15.65 14.21 9.37
C GLU A 173 16.85 14.38 10.33
N GLU A 174 17.73 13.37 10.37
CA GLU A 174 18.89 13.35 11.26
C GLU A 174 19.88 14.50 10.99
N ASP A 175 20.02 14.90 9.73
CA ASP A 175 20.84 16.04 9.27
C ASP A 175 20.18 17.40 9.57
N GLY A 176 18.95 17.40 10.09
CA GLY A 176 18.16 18.58 10.35
C GLY A 176 17.36 19.07 9.14
N THR A 177 17.39 18.34 8.01
CA THR A 177 16.61 18.68 6.82
C THR A 177 15.12 18.41 7.08
N PRO A 178 14.23 19.39 6.82
CA PRO A 178 12.80 19.17 6.95
C PRO A 178 12.29 18.24 5.83
N ALA A 179 11.35 17.37 6.18
CA ALA A 179 10.73 16.44 5.26
C ALA A 179 9.20 16.43 5.45
N VAL A 180 8.48 16.28 4.34
CA VAL A 180 7.03 16.08 4.33
C VAL A 180 6.75 14.73 3.67
N ALA A 181 5.99 13.89 4.36
CA ALA A 181 5.51 12.62 3.80
C ALA A 181 3.99 12.64 3.65
N VAL A 182 3.51 12.12 2.53
CA VAL A 182 2.08 12.01 2.20
C VAL A 182 1.74 10.57 1.86
N THR A 183 0.55 10.12 2.20
CA THR A 183 0.09 8.77 1.83
C THR A 183 -0.40 8.71 0.39
N GLU A 184 -0.28 7.55 -0.26
CA GLU A 184 -0.89 7.32 -1.58
C GLU A 184 -2.40 7.61 -1.59
N GLY A 185 -3.10 7.28 -0.50
CA GLY A 185 -4.52 7.62 -0.35
C GLY A 185 -4.78 9.14 -0.35
N LEU A 186 -3.90 9.95 0.24
CA LEU A 186 -4.03 11.41 0.16
C LEU A 186 -3.85 11.92 -1.27
N LEU A 187 -2.87 11.39 -1.99
CA LEU A 187 -2.61 11.75 -3.39
C LEU A 187 -3.76 11.35 -4.31
N ALA A 188 -4.39 10.21 -4.05
CA ALA A 188 -5.53 9.72 -4.82
C ALA A 188 -6.83 10.50 -4.55
N GLU A 189 -7.04 10.98 -3.32
CA GLU A 189 -8.29 11.60 -2.89
C GLU A 189 -8.27 13.13 -2.91
N GLY A 190 -7.09 13.72 -2.69
CA GLY A 190 -6.92 15.16 -2.61
C GLY A 190 -6.99 15.83 -3.98
N THR A 191 -7.82 16.85 -4.10
CA THR A 191 -7.75 17.79 -5.23
C THR A 191 -6.50 18.67 -5.14
N ARG A 192 -6.10 19.34 -6.22
CA ARG A 192 -4.86 20.15 -6.24
C ARG A 192 -4.83 21.23 -5.15
N ASP A 193 -5.95 21.91 -4.92
CA ASP A 193 -6.12 22.92 -3.88
C ASP A 193 -6.10 22.30 -2.46
N GLU A 194 -6.65 21.09 -2.30
CA GLU A 194 -6.55 20.32 -1.06
C GLU A 194 -5.11 19.91 -0.76
N LEU A 195 -4.37 19.42 -1.75
CA LEU A 195 -2.95 19.08 -1.61
C LEU A 195 -2.10 20.32 -1.25
N GLN A 196 -2.36 21.47 -1.89
CA GLN A 196 -1.71 22.73 -1.51
C GLN A 196 -2.05 23.14 -0.07
N ALA A 197 -3.30 22.98 0.35
CA ALA A 197 -3.74 23.29 1.71
C ALA A 197 -3.08 22.37 2.76
N VAL A 198 -2.95 21.08 2.46
CA VAL A 198 -2.23 20.13 3.32
C VAL A 198 -0.74 20.44 3.35
N ALA A 199 -0.10 20.68 2.20
CA ALA A 199 1.30 21.09 2.15
C ALA A 199 1.55 22.36 2.98
N ALA A 200 0.65 23.34 2.92
CA ALA A 200 0.72 24.54 3.74
C ALA A 200 0.60 24.26 5.24
N HIS A 201 -0.24 23.31 5.64
CA HIS A 201 -0.36 22.86 7.03
C HIS A 201 0.92 22.18 7.54
N GLU A 202 1.48 21.24 6.78
CA GLU A 202 2.73 20.56 7.15
C GLU A 202 3.93 21.52 7.17
N LEU A 203 4.02 22.41 6.20
CA LEU A 203 5.06 23.45 6.16
C LEU A 203 4.91 24.46 7.30
N ALA A 204 3.68 24.76 7.75
CA ALA A 204 3.46 25.57 8.94
C ALA A 204 4.01 24.90 10.22
N HIS A 205 3.91 23.57 10.35
CA HIS A 205 4.55 22.84 11.44
C HIS A 205 6.08 22.93 11.40
N ILE A 206 6.67 22.89 10.20
CA ILE A 206 8.11 23.07 9.99
C ILE A 206 8.54 24.49 10.36
N ALA A 207 7.88 25.51 9.80
CA ALA A 207 8.20 26.92 10.02
C ALA A 207 8.13 27.33 11.50
N ARG A 208 7.22 26.71 12.28
CA ARG A 208 7.05 26.97 13.71
C ARG A 208 7.93 26.10 14.60
N GLY A 209 8.64 25.13 14.04
CA GLY A 209 9.45 24.16 14.79
C GLY A 209 8.64 23.14 15.58
N ASP A 210 7.36 22.97 15.25
CA ASP A 210 6.49 21.93 15.84
C ASP A 210 6.87 20.55 15.30
N ALA A 211 7.28 20.44 14.02
CA ALA A 211 7.72 19.19 13.39
C ALA A 211 8.91 18.55 14.13
N PHE A 212 9.92 19.34 14.52
CA PHE A 212 11.07 18.86 15.32
C PHE A 212 10.62 18.27 16.65
N TYR A 213 9.71 18.97 17.34
CA TYR A 213 9.21 18.53 18.65
C TYR A 213 8.42 17.22 18.54
N LEU A 214 7.51 17.12 17.55
CA LEU A 214 6.70 15.93 17.35
C LEU A 214 7.54 14.73 16.91
N THR A 215 8.51 14.96 16.02
CA THR A 215 9.48 13.93 15.59
C THR A 215 10.23 13.38 16.80
N LEU A 216 10.71 14.25 17.69
CA LEU A 216 11.44 13.85 18.88
C LEU A 216 10.55 13.07 19.87
N VAL A 217 9.30 13.50 20.08
CA VAL A 217 8.33 12.80 20.93
C VAL A 217 8.05 11.39 20.39
N CYS A 218 7.75 11.24 19.10
CA CYS A 218 7.53 9.93 18.48
C CYS A 218 8.80 9.08 18.48
N SER A 219 9.96 9.70 18.31
CA SER A 219 11.25 8.99 18.38
C SER A 219 11.56 8.43 19.77
N LEU A 220 11.18 9.16 20.84
CA LEU A 220 11.28 8.66 22.21
C LEU A 220 10.35 7.47 22.46
N ALA A 221 9.14 7.50 21.89
CA ALA A 221 8.19 6.38 21.93
C ALA A 221 8.72 5.12 21.24
N ASN A 222 9.44 5.26 20.13
CA ASN A 222 9.94 4.13 19.33
C ASN A 222 10.82 3.16 20.11
N LEU A 223 11.59 3.64 21.10
CA LEU A 223 12.41 2.74 21.93
C LEU A 223 11.53 1.70 22.63
N PHE A 224 10.37 2.11 23.14
CA PHE A 224 9.44 1.22 23.83
C PHE A 224 8.73 0.27 22.86
N GLU A 225 8.47 0.69 21.62
CA GLU A 225 7.96 -0.22 20.58
C GLU A 225 8.98 -1.30 20.23
N ARG A 226 10.26 -0.94 20.07
CA ARG A 226 11.32 -1.93 19.82
C ARG A 226 11.47 -2.91 20.97
N PHE A 227 11.37 -2.44 22.22
CA PHE A 227 11.36 -3.33 23.37
C PHE A 227 10.15 -4.26 23.36
N LYS A 228 8.95 -3.75 23.05
CA LYS A 228 7.74 -4.58 22.90
C LYS A 228 7.94 -5.64 21.82
N ASP A 229 8.38 -5.24 20.63
CA ASP A 229 8.58 -6.15 19.48
C ASP A 229 9.66 -7.21 19.78
N ALA A 230 10.72 -6.86 20.52
CA ALA A 230 11.75 -7.81 20.94
C ALA A 230 11.30 -8.77 22.06
N LEU A 231 10.28 -8.38 22.83
CA LEU A 231 9.69 -9.17 23.91
C LEU A 231 8.52 -10.03 23.43
N GLU A 232 7.94 -9.72 22.26
CA GLU A 232 6.92 -10.55 21.63
C GLU A 232 7.57 -11.87 21.17
N PRO A 233 7.05 -13.03 21.62
CA PRO A 233 7.56 -14.30 21.13
C PRO A 233 7.32 -14.38 19.62
N GLU A 234 8.36 -14.67 18.84
CA GLU A 234 8.22 -14.94 17.40
C GLU A 234 7.23 -16.10 17.23
N ASP A 235 6.02 -15.79 16.76
CA ASP A 235 5.04 -16.79 16.34
C ASP A 235 5.48 -17.32 14.97
N ASP A 236 6.56 -18.09 14.99
CA ASP A 236 7.16 -18.72 13.82
C ASP A 236 6.20 -19.86 13.41
N GLY A 237 5.24 -19.53 12.54
CA GLY A 237 4.10 -20.35 12.11
C GLY A 237 4.44 -21.67 11.41
N ARG A 238 5.25 -22.51 12.03
CA ARG A 238 5.45 -23.91 11.67
C ARG A 238 4.41 -24.75 12.41
N PRO A 239 3.61 -25.58 11.71
CA PRO A 239 2.78 -26.57 12.39
C PRO A 239 3.72 -27.55 13.11
N ALA A 240 3.67 -27.53 14.44
CA ALA A 240 4.53 -28.35 15.29
C ALA A 240 4.08 -29.83 15.24
N CYS A 241 4.59 -30.57 14.26
CA CYS A 241 4.80 -32.01 14.40
C CYS A 241 6.26 -32.22 14.78
N GLY A 242 6.53 -32.49 16.06
CA GLY A 242 7.88 -32.81 16.52
C GLY A 242 8.06 -32.53 18.00
N GLU A 243 7.95 -33.59 18.80
CA GLU A 243 8.29 -33.63 20.21
C GLU A 243 9.77 -33.26 20.40
N GLY A 244 10.03 -32.04 20.88
CA GLY A 244 11.38 -31.55 21.11
C GLY A 244 11.35 -30.40 22.10
N ARG A 245 11.75 -30.68 23.34
CA ARG A 245 11.93 -29.72 24.44
C ARG A 245 12.70 -28.49 23.94
N ARG A 246 11.98 -27.41 23.64
CA ARG A 246 12.56 -26.06 23.55
C ARG A 246 12.45 -25.45 24.94
N ALA A 247 13.61 -25.18 25.55
CA ALA A 247 13.70 -24.38 26.74
C ALA A 247 13.11 -23.00 26.42
N SER A 248 11.88 -22.76 26.88
CA SER A 248 11.34 -21.41 26.99
C SER A 248 12.25 -20.65 27.94
N SER A 249 12.99 -19.69 27.41
CA SER A 249 13.63 -18.64 28.21
C SER A 249 12.56 -18.11 29.17
N GLY A 250 12.73 -18.38 30.46
CA GLY A 250 11.79 -18.05 31.52
C GLY A 250 11.73 -16.55 31.78
N PHE A 251 11.17 -15.79 30.85
CA PHE A 251 10.68 -14.46 31.16
C PHE A 251 9.30 -14.61 31.82
N PRO A 252 9.11 -14.15 33.07
CA PRO A 252 7.81 -14.16 33.71
C PRO A 252 6.81 -13.41 32.81
N PRO A 253 5.64 -13.99 32.46
CA PRO A 253 4.62 -13.29 31.67
C PRO A 253 4.22 -11.95 32.33
N VAL A 254 4.38 -11.85 33.65
CA VAL A 254 4.21 -10.61 34.43
C VAL A 254 5.16 -9.49 33.97
N LEU A 255 6.43 -9.77 33.65
CA LEU A 255 7.37 -8.75 33.17
C LEU A 255 7.02 -8.28 31.75
N PHE A 256 6.51 -9.18 30.91
CA PHE A 256 5.98 -8.83 29.59
C PHE A 256 4.77 -7.89 29.69
N TYR A 257 3.76 -8.25 30.50
CA TYR A 257 2.59 -7.40 30.72
C TYR A 257 2.94 -6.07 31.39
N ALA A 258 3.92 -6.05 32.29
CA ALA A 258 4.43 -4.81 32.90
C ALA A 258 5.11 -3.91 31.86
N ALA A 259 5.91 -4.46 30.95
CA ALA A 259 6.56 -3.71 29.87
C ALA A 259 5.53 -3.12 28.88
N VAL A 260 4.49 -3.88 28.52
CA VAL A 260 3.39 -3.42 27.66
C VAL A 260 2.60 -2.30 28.35
N ALA A 261 2.24 -2.48 29.62
CA ALA A 261 1.52 -1.47 30.40
C ALA A 261 2.34 -0.18 30.56
N LEU A 262 3.65 -0.31 30.76
CA LEU A 262 4.58 0.80 30.87
C LEU A 262 4.70 1.57 29.54
N SER A 263 4.84 0.85 28.42
CA SER A 263 4.84 1.44 27.09
C SER A 263 3.56 2.24 26.84
N ALA A 264 2.40 1.67 27.16
CA ALA A 264 1.11 2.37 27.05
C ALA A 264 1.03 3.62 27.94
N LEU A 265 1.60 3.58 29.15
CA LEU A 265 1.67 4.73 30.05
C LEU A 265 2.57 5.84 29.47
N VAL A 266 3.74 5.49 28.95
CA VAL A 266 4.64 6.45 28.27
C VAL A 266 3.93 7.12 27.11
N MET A 267 3.28 6.33 26.26
CA MET A 267 2.53 6.84 25.11
C MET A 267 1.45 7.83 25.52
N ARG A 268 0.75 7.56 26.62
CA ARG A 268 -0.25 8.46 27.20
C ARG A 268 0.38 9.76 27.71
N LEU A 269 1.49 9.67 28.44
CA LEU A 269 2.21 10.84 28.96
C LEU A 269 2.73 11.73 27.83
N LEU A 270 3.35 11.13 26.81
CA LEU A 270 3.85 11.83 25.63
C LEU A 270 2.72 12.49 24.84
N SER A 271 1.56 11.83 24.72
CA SER A 271 0.37 12.39 24.05
C SER A 271 -0.19 13.62 24.77
N MET A 272 -0.13 13.64 26.11
CA MET A 272 -0.54 14.82 26.91
C MET A 272 0.40 16.02 26.74
N LEU A 273 1.66 15.78 26.36
CA LEU A 273 2.63 16.85 26.10
C LEU A 273 2.40 17.54 24.73
N VAL A 274 1.60 16.93 23.86
CA VAL A 274 1.19 17.52 22.58
C VAL A 274 0.01 18.46 22.80
N SER A 275 0.24 19.75 22.55
CA SER A 275 -0.80 20.77 22.72
C SER A 275 -1.74 20.82 21.50
N ARG A 276 -3.05 20.74 21.76
CA ARG A 276 -4.12 20.84 20.75
C ARG A 276 -4.23 22.19 20.07
N GLU A 277 -3.74 23.25 20.72
CA GLU A 277 -3.75 24.59 20.14
C GLU A 277 -2.80 24.70 18.94
N ARG A 278 -1.82 23.79 18.84
CA ARG A 278 -0.84 23.78 17.76
C ARG A 278 -1.49 23.55 16.40
N GLU A 279 -2.44 22.60 16.35
CA GLU A 279 -3.22 22.25 15.16
C GLU A 279 -4.07 23.43 14.68
N LEU A 280 -4.80 24.10 15.58
CA LEU A 280 -5.60 25.28 15.22
C LEU A 280 -4.74 26.45 14.72
N LEU A 281 -3.57 26.63 15.34
CA LEU A 281 -2.59 27.61 14.87
C LEU A 281 -1.98 27.19 13.51
N ALA A 282 -1.83 25.89 13.25
CA ALA A 282 -1.26 25.38 12.01
C ALA A 282 -2.28 25.50 10.88
N ASP A 283 -3.55 25.20 11.15
CA ASP A 283 -4.67 25.45 10.25
C ASP A 283 -4.75 26.93 9.84
N ALA A 284 -4.65 27.85 10.79
CA ALA A 284 -4.69 29.28 10.49
C ALA A 284 -3.45 29.76 9.70
N ALA A 285 -2.26 29.21 10.00
CA ALA A 285 -1.04 29.48 9.22
C ALA A 285 -1.12 28.91 7.80
N ALA A 286 -1.70 27.72 7.66
CA ALA A 286 -1.92 27.08 6.37
C ALA A 286 -2.82 27.94 5.49
N VAL A 287 -3.89 28.50 6.06
CA VAL A 287 -4.79 29.43 5.34
C VAL A 287 -4.09 30.73 4.96
N GLU A 288 -3.18 31.24 5.80
CA GLU A 288 -2.38 32.43 5.47
C GLU A 288 -1.49 32.19 4.25
N LEU A 289 -0.91 30.98 4.13
CA LEU A 289 -0.03 30.57 3.04
C LEU A 289 -0.81 30.17 1.77
N SER A 290 -1.82 29.31 1.88
CA SER A 290 -2.56 28.74 0.74
C SER A 290 -3.75 29.57 0.26
N ARG A 291 -4.27 30.46 1.13
CA ARG A 291 -5.51 31.22 0.90
C ARG A 291 -6.76 30.36 0.65
N ALA A 292 -6.71 29.08 1.01
CA ALA A 292 -7.77 28.10 0.74
C ALA A 292 -8.30 27.43 2.04
N PRO A 293 -9.08 28.16 2.87
CA PRO A 293 -9.64 27.59 4.11
C PRO A 293 -10.67 26.49 3.86
N GLU A 294 -11.44 26.59 2.77
CA GLU A 294 -12.43 25.58 2.40
C GLU A 294 -11.78 24.27 1.97
N ALA A 295 -10.72 24.33 1.15
CA ALA A 295 -9.98 23.15 0.72
C ALA A 295 -9.37 22.42 1.93
N LEU A 296 -8.79 23.14 2.89
CA LEU A 296 -8.29 22.53 4.13
C LEU A 296 -9.42 21.87 4.93
N ALA A 297 -10.61 22.49 4.99
CA ALA A 297 -11.74 21.91 5.72
C ALA A 297 -12.26 20.63 5.05
N ARG A 298 -12.37 20.61 3.72
CA ARG A 298 -12.78 19.43 2.95
C ARG A 298 -11.80 18.28 3.16
N ILE A 299 -10.50 18.50 3.01
CA ILE A 299 -9.51 17.43 3.12
C ILE A 299 -9.38 16.89 4.54
N VAL A 300 -9.48 17.74 5.57
CA VAL A 300 -9.50 17.29 6.98
C VAL A 300 -10.73 16.43 7.26
N TYR A 301 -11.88 16.76 6.66
CA TYR A 301 -13.08 15.92 6.73
C TYR A 301 -12.91 14.59 5.97
N LYS A 302 -12.42 14.62 4.72
CA LYS A 302 -12.09 13.42 3.93
C LYS A 302 -11.12 12.51 4.68
N ALA A 303 -10.06 13.08 5.26
CA ALA A 303 -9.10 12.41 6.11
C ALA A 303 -9.76 11.75 7.33
N HIS A 304 -10.67 12.43 8.02
CA HIS A 304 -11.40 11.84 9.14
C HIS A 304 -12.31 10.67 8.73
N VAL A 305 -12.96 10.76 7.57
CA VAL A 305 -13.85 9.70 7.06
C VAL A 305 -13.04 8.49 6.57
N LYS A 306 -11.86 8.71 5.98
CA LYS A 306 -11.06 7.66 5.30
C LYS A 306 -9.89 7.10 6.13
N ASN A 307 -9.37 7.82 7.14
CA ASN A 307 -8.25 7.35 7.97
C ASN A 307 -8.59 6.26 8.97
N SER A 308 -9.87 5.98 9.21
CA SER A 308 -10.31 5.09 10.30
C SER A 308 -10.21 3.60 10.02
N PHE A 309 -9.67 3.19 8.87
CA PHE A 309 -9.78 1.79 8.44
C PHE A 309 -8.48 1.12 7.99
N VAL A 310 -7.31 1.68 8.36
CA VAL A 310 -6.01 1.12 7.97
C VAL A 310 -5.19 0.76 9.22
N GLY A 311 -5.38 -0.46 9.71
CA GLY A 311 -4.49 -1.05 10.70
C GLY A 311 -3.14 -1.33 10.05
N ASP A 312 -2.12 -0.58 10.47
CA ASP A 312 -0.68 -0.90 10.37
C ASP A 312 0.18 0.26 10.92
N PHE A 313 -0.38 1.47 11.05
CA PHE A 313 0.29 2.53 11.78
C PHE A 313 0.16 2.30 13.28
N SER A 314 1.29 2.15 13.96
CA SER A 314 1.27 2.10 15.42
C SER A 314 0.73 3.43 15.96
N LEU A 315 -0.06 3.32 17.04
CA LEU A 315 -0.58 4.46 17.82
C LEU A 315 0.49 5.51 18.16
N SER A 316 1.76 5.13 18.10
CA SER A 316 2.90 6.00 18.40
C SER A 316 3.19 7.08 17.39
N TYR A 317 2.77 6.90 16.13
CA TYR A 317 2.92 7.93 15.09
C TYR A 317 1.68 8.82 14.94
N ALA A 318 0.59 8.53 15.64
CA ALA A 318 -0.65 9.32 15.59
C ALA A 318 -0.48 10.84 15.81
N PRO A 319 0.47 11.34 16.64
CA PRO A 319 0.69 12.78 16.78
C PRO A 319 1.33 13.47 15.57
N LEU A 320 1.94 12.73 14.64
CA LEU A 320 2.57 13.29 13.43
C LEU A 320 1.56 13.51 12.31
N PHE A 321 0.45 12.78 12.34
CA PHE A 321 -0.55 12.75 11.30
C PHE A 321 -1.58 13.89 11.43
N ILE A 322 -2.02 14.46 10.30
CA ILE A 322 -3.03 15.54 10.26
C ILE A 322 -4.35 15.15 10.94
N VAL A 323 -4.72 13.86 10.85
CA VAL A 323 -5.87 13.28 11.54
C VAL A 323 -5.44 11.93 12.15
N ARG A 324 -5.90 11.67 13.37
CA ARG A 324 -5.62 10.39 14.06
C ARG A 324 -6.21 9.21 13.29
N PRO A 325 -5.47 8.09 13.17
CA PRO A 325 -6.01 6.85 12.62
C PRO A 325 -7.30 6.38 13.32
N ASP A 326 -7.32 6.35 14.67
CA ASP A 326 -8.47 5.81 15.43
C ASP A 326 -9.62 6.80 15.69
N SER A 327 -9.79 7.83 14.86
CA SER A 327 -10.69 8.94 15.18
C SER A 327 -12.19 8.58 15.27
N ARG A 328 -12.61 7.39 14.82
CA ARG A 328 -14.00 6.90 14.91
C ARG A 328 -14.30 6.10 16.17
N ASP A 329 -13.31 5.41 16.74
CA ASP A 329 -13.52 4.43 17.82
C ASP A 329 -13.36 5.03 19.22
N THR A 330 -12.94 6.29 19.33
CA THR A 330 -12.83 6.96 20.63
C THR A 330 -14.18 7.51 21.10
N PRO A 331 -14.78 6.98 22.19
CA PRO A 331 -15.99 7.56 22.75
C PRO A 331 -15.73 8.99 23.25
N ASP A 332 -16.70 9.87 23.01
CA ASP A 332 -16.73 11.30 23.38
C ASP A 332 -16.79 11.58 24.91
N THR A 333 -16.28 10.66 25.72
CA THR A 333 -16.23 10.74 27.18
C THR A 333 -15.22 11.80 27.64
N LEU A 334 -15.43 12.40 28.83
CA LEU A 334 -14.49 13.35 29.45
C LEU A 334 -13.04 12.83 29.48
N TRP A 335 -12.85 11.53 29.72
CA TRP A 335 -11.56 10.85 29.65
C TRP A 335 -10.99 10.82 28.23
N GLY A 336 -11.77 10.45 27.21
CA GLY A 336 -11.35 10.52 25.80
C GLY A 336 -10.94 11.94 25.37
N ARG A 337 -11.61 12.95 25.90
CA ARG A 337 -11.26 14.38 25.72
C ARG A 337 -10.06 14.84 26.52
N ILE A 338 -9.52 14.08 27.47
CA ILE A 338 -8.23 14.40 28.11
C ILE A 338 -7.09 13.71 27.34
N PHE A 339 -7.37 12.55 26.74
CA PHE A 339 -6.38 11.70 26.05
C PHE A 339 -6.32 11.87 24.52
N SER A 340 -7.03 12.85 23.95
CA SER A 340 -6.87 13.20 22.53
C SER A 340 -5.68 14.14 22.29
N SER A 341 -4.73 13.75 21.45
CA SER A 341 -3.64 14.64 20.96
C SER A 341 -4.14 15.69 19.96
N HIS A 342 -5.31 15.47 19.35
CA HIS A 342 -5.92 16.33 18.34
C HIS A 342 -7.16 17.05 18.88
N PRO A 343 -7.42 18.31 18.49
CA PRO A 343 -8.70 18.96 18.79
C PRO A 343 -9.84 18.22 18.08
N PRO A 344 -11.08 18.29 18.62
CA PRO A 344 -12.22 17.64 17.98
C PRO A 344 -12.40 18.19 16.57
N LEU A 345 -12.66 17.30 15.61
CA LEU A 345 -12.82 17.62 14.19
C LEU A 345 -13.73 18.83 13.96
N MET A 346 -14.88 18.83 14.63
CA MET A 346 -15.88 19.90 14.51
C MET A 346 -15.35 21.29 14.91
N LYS A 347 -14.38 21.36 15.82
CA LYS A 347 -13.75 22.64 16.18
C LYS A 347 -12.86 23.17 15.06
N ARG A 348 -12.12 22.29 14.37
CA ARG A 348 -11.29 22.65 13.20
C ARG A 348 -12.19 23.06 12.03
N LEU A 349 -13.17 22.22 11.68
CA LEU A 349 -14.14 22.51 10.62
C LEU A 349 -14.91 23.80 10.89
N GLY A 350 -15.37 24.03 12.13
CA GLY A 350 -16.04 25.26 12.53
C GLY A 350 -15.17 26.51 12.35
N ALA A 351 -13.89 26.42 12.73
CA ALA A 351 -12.96 27.53 12.56
C ALA A 351 -12.69 27.84 11.07
N LEU A 352 -12.43 26.81 10.26
CA LEU A 352 -12.14 26.97 8.83
C LEU A 352 -13.36 27.42 8.03
N ALA A 353 -14.53 26.80 8.26
CA ALA A 353 -15.79 27.19 7.62
C ALA A 353 -16.19 28.63 7.99
N GLY A 354 -15.92 29.04 9.24
CA GLY A 354 -16.14 30.40 9.71
C GLY A 354 -15.34 31.46 8.94
N MET A 355 -14.13 31.14 8.47
CA MET A 355 -13.30 32.06 7.67
C MET A 355 -13.93 32.39 6.31
N VAL A 356 -14.69 31.44 5.74
CA VAL A 356 -15.42 31.59 4.46
C VAL A 356 -16.91 31.91 4.64
N ARG A 357 -17.35 32.19 5.88
CA ARG A 357 -18.77 32.46 6.23
C ARG A 357 -19.72 31.32 5.83
N LYS A 358 -19.22 30.09 5.74
CA LYS A 358 -20.02 28.88 5.52
C LYS A 358 -20.29 28.18 6.84
N LYS A 359 -21.34 27.38 6.88
CA LYS A 359 -21.57 26.45 7.99
C LYS A 359 -20.80 25.15 7.73
N PRO A 360 -20.31 24.43 8.77
CA PRO A 360 -19.58 23.18 8.59
C PRO A 360 -20.33 22.13 7.74
N GLU A 361 -21.65 22.09 7.84
CA GLU A 361 -22.52 21.17 7.11
C GLU A 361 -22.47 21.40 5.59
N ALA A 362 -22.28 22.65 5.16
CA ALA A 362 -22.15 22.98 3.74
C ALA A 362 -20.83 22.43 3.17
N VAL A 363 -19.74 22.46 3.95
CA VAL A 363 -18.45 21.87 3.55
C VAL A 363 -18.55 20.35 3.49
N VAL A 364 -19.24 19.74 4.46
CA VAL A 364 -19.49 18.30 4.45
C VAL A 364 -20.33 17.92 3.22
N ALA A 365 -21.40 18.65 2.94
CA ALA A 365 -22.25 18.41 1.77
C ALA A 365 -21.46 18.53 0.46
N SER A 366 -20.58 19.53 0.32
CA SER A 366 -19.76 19.69 -0.88
C SER A 366 -18.78 18.53 -1.07
N VAL A 367 -18.22 17.96 0.00
CA VAL A 367 -17.38 16.75 -0.10
C VAL A 367 -18.20 15.57 -0.67
N TRP A 368 -19.39 15.32 -0.14
CA TRP A 368 -20.23 14.22 -0.63
C TRP A 368 -20.81 14.46 -2.03
N GLU A 369 -21.00 15.71 -2.44
CA GLU A 369 -21.34 16.07 -3.82
C GLU A 369 -20.17 15.79 -4.77
N GLU A 370 -18.95 16.20 -4.40
CA GLU A 370 -17.73 15.90 -5.15
C GLU A 370 -17.49 14.39 -5.28
N GLU A 371 -17.67 13.63 -4.18
CA GLU A 371 -17.51 12.16 -4.21
C GLU A 371 -18.55 11.50 -5.13
N ARG A 372 -19.83 11.90 -5.05
CA ARG A 372 -20.87 11.38 -5.96
C ARG A 372 -20.62 11.76 -7.42
N ALA A 373 -20.16 12.99 -7.68
CA ALA A 373 -19.80 13.43 -9.02
C ALA A 373 -18.61 12.64 -9.56
N ARG A 374 -17.58 12.42 -8.73
CA ARG A 374 -16.41 11.58 -9.06
C ARG A 374 -16.82 10.16 -9.36
N ASP A 375 -17.68 9.55 -8.55
CA ASP A 375 -18.19 8.19 -8.75
C ASP A 375 -19.01 8.06 -10.03
N GLY A 376 -19.85 9.06 -10.34
CA GLY A 376 -20.66 9.09 -11.57
C GLY A 376 -19.86 9.34 -12.85
N ALA A 377 -18.69 9.97 -12.76
CA ALA A 377 -17.81 10.25 -13.90
C ALA A 377 -16.82 9.13 -14.22
N ARG A 378 -16.74 8.07 -13.39
CA ARG A 378 -15.78 6.98 -13.61
C ARG A 378 -16.12 6.17 -14.86
N GLY A 379 -15.09 5.85 -15.65
CA GLY A 379 -15.23 4.87 -16.74
C GLY A 379 -15.49 3.48 -16.16
N VAL A 380 -16.48 2.76 -16.67
CA VAL A 380 -16.84 1.43 -16.16
C VAL A 380 -15.98 0.36 -16.85
N LEU A 381 -15.24 -0.41 -16.07
CA LEU A 381 -14.53 -1.59 -16.52
C LEU A 381 -15.45 -2.82 -16.46
N HIS A 382 -15.55 -3.52 -17.58
CA HIS A 382 -16.34 -4.76 -17.70
C HIS A 382 -15.45 -5.98 -17.50
N SER A 383 -16.05 -7.05 -16.97
CA SER A 383 -15.36 -8.32 -16.75
C SER A 383 -14.95 -8.96 -18.07
N TYR A 384 -13.94 -9.84 -18.02
CA TYR A 384 -13.50 -10.58 -19.20
C TYR A 384 -14.63 -11.38 -19.85
N GLU A 385 -15.51 -11.98 -19.06
CA GLU A 385 -16.64 -12.78 -19.53
C GLU A 385 -17.72 -11.93 -20.21
N GLU A 386 -18.05 -10.76 -19.65
CA GLU A 386 -18.98 -9.81 -20.27
C GLU A 386 -18.46 -9.36 -21.63
N LEU A 387 -17.20 -8.92 -21.68
CA LEU A 387 -16.59 -8.46 -22.94
C LEU A 387 -16.49 -9.60 -23.96
N ARG A 388 -16.22 -10.83 -23.52
CA ARG A 388 -16.25 -12.01 -24.40
C ARG A 388 -17.66 -12.30 -24.90
N ARG A 389 -18.68 -12.19 -24.05
CA ARG A 389 -20.08 -12.38 -24.45
C ARG A 389 -20.51 -11.29 -25.44
N GLU A 390 -20.25 -10.02 -25.16
CA GLU A 390 -20.53 -8.91 -26.09
C GLU A 390 -19.81 -9.11 -27.43
N GLN A 391 -18.54 -9.51 -27.43
CA GLN A 391 -17.82 -9.84 -28.66
C GLN A 391 -18.45 -11.01 -29.41
N LEU A 392 -18.91 -12.04 -28.71
CA LEU A 392 -19.63 -13.18 -29.31
C LEU A 392 -21.03 -12.79 -29.80
N GLU A 393 -21.68 -11.79 -29.20
CA GLU A 393 -22.99 -11.27 -29.62
C GLU A 393 -22.87 -10.31 -30.81
N LEU A 394 -21.79 -9.54 -30.90
CA LEU A 394 -21.43 -8.69 -32.04
C LEU A 394 -21.00 -9.51 -33.26
N PHE A 395 -20.35 -10.65 -33.02
CA PHE A 395 -19.97 -11.63 -34.03
C PHE A 395 -20.62 -12.97 -33.70
N PRO A 396 -21.95 -13.08 -33.84
CA PRO A 396 -22.63 -14.35 -33.62
C PRO A 396 -22.00 -15.36 -34.56
N ALA A 397 -21.44 -16.44 -33.99
CA ALA A 397 -20.98 -17.56 -34.78
C ALA A 397 -22.12 -17.93 -35.73
N ALA A 398 -21.85 -17.88 -37.04
CA ALA A 398 -22.86 -17.99 -38.10
C ALA A 398 -23.86 -19.09 -37.75
N ALA A 399 -25.05 -18.68 -37.30
CA ALA A 399 -26.12 -19.59 -36.96
C ALA A 399 -26.75 -20.05 -38.28
N GLY A 400 -26.36 -21.25 -38.73
CA GLY A 400 -26.86 -21.87 -39.94
C GLY A 400 -25.76 -22.49 -40.79
N ALA A 401 -25.11 -23.53 -40.27
CA ALA A 401 -24.30 -24.45 -41.07
C ALA A 401 -24.76 -25.89 -40.84
N ASP A 402 -26.07 -26.11 -40.84
CA ASP A 402 -26.64 -27.44 -41.05
C ASP A 402 -26.50 -27.75 -42.55
N GLY A 403 -25.31 -28.24 -42.95
CA GLY A 403 -25.07 -28.74 -44.31
C GLY A 403 -23.80 -28.26 -45.03
N ALA A 404 -22.90 -27.52 -44.37
CA ALA A 404 -21.59 -27.17 -44.96
C ALA A 404 -20.47 -27.96 -44.27
N ALA A 405 -19.55 -28.49 -45.08
CA ALA A 405 -18.41 -29.29 -44.65
C ALA A 405 -17.68 -28.66 -43.44
N ARG A 406 -17.22 -29.50 -42.51
CA ARG A 406 -16.40 -29.04 -41.38
C ARG A 406 -15.21 -28.23 -41.92
N PRO A 407 -14.84 -27.09 -41.31
CA PRO A 407 -13.63 -26.34 -41.67
C PRO A 407 -12.32 -27.14 -41.43
N GLU A 408 -12.44 -28.37 -40.94
CA GLU A 408 -11.36 -29.35 -40.80
C GLU A 408 -10.98 -30.04 -42.12
N ASP A 409 -11.85 -29.99 -43.14
CA ASP A 409 -11.60 -30.59 -44.46
C ASP A 409 -11.08 -29.58 -45.50
N GLU A 410 -11.21 -28.27 -45.27
CA GLU A 410 -10.62 -27.24 -46.12
C GLU A 410 -9.10 -27.13 -45.86
N GLY A 411 -8.30 -27.67 -46.79
CA GLY A 411 -6.84 -27.55 -46.77
C GLY A 411 -6.08 -28.85 -46.53
N ARG A 412 -6.78 -29.99 -46.36
CA ARG A 412 -6.17 -31.32 -46.41
C ARG A 412 -5.94 -31.74 -47.87
N VAL A 413 -4.81 -31.32 -48.41
CA VAL A 413 -4.46 -31.47 -49.83
C VAL A 413 -3.21 -32.33 -50.02
N TRP A 414 -2.45 -32.58 -48.96
CA TRP A 414 -1.13 -33.19 -49.08
C TRP A 414 -1.16 -34.66 -48.70
N GLN A 415 -0.58 -35.50 -49.54
CA GLN A 415 -0.35 -36.91 -49.23
C GLN A 415 1.16 -37.21 -49.23
N LEU A 416 1.59 -38.07 -48.32
CA LEU A 416 2.97 -38.53 -48.14
C LEU A 416 3.09 -39.98 -48.60
N ALA A 417 4.12 -40.32 -49.38
CA ALA A 417 4.33 -41.70 -49.81
C ALA A 417 4.67 -42.64 -48.62
N ARG A 418 4.06 -43.83 -48.57
CA ARG A 418 4.26 -44.81 -47.49
C ARG A 418 5.57 -45.59 -47.60
N SER A 419 6.07 -45.80 -48.81
CA SER A 419 7.34 -46.52 -49.05
C SER A 419 8.54 -45.57 -48.96
N GLY A 420 9.42 -45.83 -47.99
CA GLY A 420 10.69 -45.14 -47.82
C GLY A 420 11.67 -45.53 -48.94
N GLY A 421 11.50 -44.94 -50.12
CA GLY A 421 12.51 -44.98 -51.17
C GLY A 421 13.72 -44.16 -50.74
N THR A 422 14.72 -44.81 -50.13
CA THR A 422 16.07 -44.26 -50.06
C THR A 422 16.53 -43.91 -51.48
N ALA A 423 17.40 -42.91 -51.61
CA ALA A 423 17.81 -42.31 -52.88
C ALA A 423 18.52 -43.28 -53.88
N ALA A 424 18.60 -44.58 -53.58
CA ALA A 424 19.25 -45.59 -54.40
C ALA A 424 18.33 -46.25 -55.46
N ALA A 425 17.00 -46.13 -55.37
CA ALA A 425 16.08 -46.84 -56.29
C ALA A 425 15.65 -46.06 -57.55
N ALA A 426 16.05 -44.80 -57.71
CA ALA A 426 15.56 -43.92 -58.79
C ALA A 426 16.51 -43.80 -60.01
N ALA A 427 17.59 -44.57 -60.07
CA ALA A 427 18.50 -44.58 -61.23
C ALA A 427 18.09 -45.59 -62.33
N ALA A 428 17.05 -46.40 -62.10
CA ALA A 428 16.51 -47.31 -63.11
C ALA A 428 15.18 -46.77 -63.65
N GLY A 429 15.19 -46.32 -64.90
CA GLY A 429 14.02 -45.79 -65.61
C GLY A 429 12.96 -46.84 -65.91
N GLY A 430 12.20 -47.25 -64.89
CA GLY A 430 11.05 -48.14 -65.01
C GLY A 430 9.79 -47.46 -64.49
N GLY A 431 8.82 -47.23 -65.35
CA GLY A 431 7.48 -46.78 -64.97
C GLY A 431 6.80 -47.84 -64.11
N ALA A 432 6.69 -47.59 -62.81
CA ALA A 432 5.88 -48.39 -61.90
C ALA A 432 4.59 -47.60 -61.59
N GLY A 433 3.46 -48.12 -62.07
CA GLY A 433 2.14 -47.60 -61.72
C GLY A 433 1.94 -47.69 -60.21
N THR A 434 1.86 -46.54 -59.54
CA THR A 434 1.59 -46.45 -58.11
C THR A 434 0.09 -46.64 -57.88
N SER A 435 -0.29 -47.67 -57.13
CA SER A 435 -1.68 -47.87 -56.70
C SER A 435 -2.08 -46.81 -55.67
N GLU A 436 -3.38 -46.53 -55.59
CA GLU A 436 -3.96 -45.50 -54.69
C GLU A 436 -3.68 -45.76 -53.20
N ASN A 437 -3.27 -46.99 -52.85
CA ASN A 437 -3.01 -47.43 -51.47
C ASN A 437 -1.60 -47.06 -50.94
N ASP A 438 -0.73 -46.52 -51.79
CA ASP A 438 0.68 -46.22 -51.48
C ASP A 438 0.90 -44.82 -50.85
N TRP A 439 -0.19 -44.06 -50.66
CA TRP A 439 -0.19 -42.69 -50.16
C TRP A 439 -0.88 -42.59 -48.79
N GLU A 440 -0.26 -41.85 -47.87
CA GLU A 440 -0.80 -41.53 -46.53
C GLU A 440 -1.33 -40.10 -46.54
N GLY A 441 -2.56 -39.88 -46.06
CA GLY A 441 -3.22 -38.57 -46.05
C GLY A 441 -4.69 -38.67 -46.49
N PRO A 442 -5.37 -37.55 -46.72
CA PRO A 442 -4.81 -36.21 -46.94
C PRO A 442 -4.53 -35.42 -45.64
N TYR A 443 -3.47 -34.61 -45.66
CA TYR A 443 -2.98 -33.77 -44.55
C TYR A 443 -3.01 -32.30 -44.90
N THR A 444 -3.11 -31.47 -43.88
CA THR A 444 -2.79 -30.03 -44.01
C THR A 444 -1.28 -29.82 -44.12
N LEU A 445 -0.85 -28.68 -44.67
CA LEU A 445 0.58 -28.37 -44.81
C LEU A 445 1.33 -28.41 -43.45
N PRO A 446 0.80 -27.88 -42.33
CA PRO A 446 1.44 -28.02 -41.01
C PRO A 446 1.48 -29.47 -40.51
N GLU A 447 0.42 -30.25 -40.71
CA GLU A 447 0.37 -31.66 -40.33
C GLU A 447 1.41 -32.47 -41.08
N LEU A 448 1.57 -32.23 -42.39
CA LEU A 448 2.59 -32.86 -43.23
C LEU A 448 3.99 -32.61 -42.68
N LEU A 449 4.31 -31.35 -42.34
CA LEU A 449 5.63 -30.94 -41.83
C LEU A 449 5.97 -31.56 -40.46
N CYS A 450 4.95 -31.82 -39.64
CA CYS A 450 5.09 -32.40 -38.31
C CYS A 450 5.14 -33.94 -38.32
N ARG A 451 4.99 -34.60 -39.49
CA ARG A 451 5.08 -36.06 -39.55
C ARG A 451 6.52 -36.52 -39.28
N PRO A 452 6.73 -37.56 -38.46
CA PRO A 452 8.07 -38.05 -38.15
C PRO A 452 8.82 -38.62 -39.36
N ARG A 453 8.11 -38.97 -40.44
CA ARG A 453 8.67 -39.44 -41.72
C ARG A 453 8.88 -38.34 -42.75
N PHE A 454 8.47 -37.11 -42.45
CA PHE A 454 8.61 -36.00 -43.38
C PHE A 454 10.07 -35.56 -43.47
N ALA A 455 10.61 -35.57 -44.68
CA ALA A 455 11.93 -35.05 -45.00
C ALA A 455 11.84 -34.18 -46.26
N PRO A 456 12.72 -33.17 -46.45
CA PRO A 456 12.73 -32.35 -47.67
C PRO A 456 12.88 -33.14 -48.97
N LEU A 457 13.38 -34.38 -48.91
CA LEU A 457 13.56 -35.29 -50.03
C LEU A 457 12.42 -36.33 -50.19
N ALA A 458 11.46 -36.38 -49.26
CA ALA A 458 10.34 -37.31 -49.34
C ALA A 458 9.43 -36.98 -50.54
N ARG A 459 8.82 -38.00 -51.15
CA ARG A 459 7.82 -37.80 -52.22
C ARG A 459 6.48 -37.44 -51.59
N ILE A 460 5.90 -36.34 -52.05
CA ILE A 460 4.58 -35.87 -51.65
C ILE A 460 3.70 -35.63 -52.87
N ARG A 461 2.39 -35.76 -52.70
CA ARG A 461 1.37 -35.51 -53.72
C ARG A 461 0.46 -34.40 -53.23
N ASN A 462 0.20 -33.43 -54.11
CA ASN A 462 -0.83 -32.42 -53.88
C ASN A 462 -2.10 -32.86 -54.63
N THR A 463 -3.19 -33.11 -53.91
CA THR A 463 -4.44 -33.62 -54.50
C THR A 463 -5.23 -32.56 -55.26
N GLN A 464 -5.00 -31.27 -55.02
CA GLN A 464 -5.63 -30.16 -55.77
C GLN A 464 -4.90 -29.92 -57.10
N GLU A 465 -3.57 -29.92 -57.09
CA GLU A 465 -2.75 -29.67 -58.29
C GLU A 465 -2.52 -30.95 -59.11
N GLY A 466 -2.76 -32.14 -58.54
CA GLY A 466 -2.55 -33.43 -59.21
C GLY A 466 -1.07 -33.80 -59.42
N VAL A 467 -0.14 -33.00 -58.89
CA VAL A 467 1.31 -33.15 -59.10
C VAL A 467 1.93 -34.03 -58.02
N THR A 468 2.83 -34.93 -58.44
CA THR A 468 3.68 -35.74 -57.55
C THR A 468 5.15 -35.35 -57.73
N ALA A 469 5.79 -34.88 -56.65
CA ALA A 469 7.17 -34.41 -56.69
C ALA A 469 7.86 -34.57 -55.32
N ARG A 470 9.13 -34.21 -55.19
CA ARG A 470 9.81 -34.20 -53.88
C ARG A 470 9.33 -33.01 -53.05
N ALA A 471 9.29 -33.13 -51.72
CA ALA A 471 8.80 -32.09 -50.83
C ALA A 471 9.46 -30.72 -51.03
N ARG A 472 10.78 -30.67 -51.30
CA ARG A 472 11.52 -29.43 -51.60
C ARG A 472 11.14 -28.75 -52.92
N GLU A 473 10.55 -29.48 -53.86
CA GLU A 473 10.20 -28.98 -55.20
C GLU A 473 8.89 -28.17 -55.16
N PHE A 474 8.06 -28.37 -54.14
CA PHE A 474 6.86 -27.57 -53.92
C PHE A 474 7.21 -26.21 -53.29
N PRO A 475 6.88 -25.07 -53.94
CA PRO A 475 7.14 -23.74 -53.41
C PRO A 475 6.52 -23.52 -52.01
N GLN A 476 5.30 -24.03 -51.81
CA GLN A 476 4.54 -23.89 -50.56
C GLN A 476 5.25 -24.58 -49.38
N VAL A 477 5.80 -25.77 -49.60
CA VAL A 477 6.56 -26.54 -48.61
C VAL A 477 7.92 -25.89 -48.33
N ARG A 478 8.58 -25.36 -49.37
CA ARG A 478 9.85 -24.64 -49.21
C ARG A 478 9.70 -23.37 -48.38
N ILE A 479 8.64 -22.59 -48.62
CA ILE A 479 8.32 -21.40 -47.82
C ILE A 479 8.05 -21.78 -46.36
N ALA A 480 7.28 -22.85 -46.14
CA ALA A 480 6.97 -23.33 -44.79
C ALA A 480 8.21 -23.85 -44.04
N LEU A 481 9.10 -24.58 -44.73
CA LEU A 481 10.39 -25.02 -44.19
C LEU A 481 11.32 -23.85 -43.86
N HIS A 482 11.36 -22.81 -44.71
CA HIS A 482 12.09 -21.58 -44.42
C HIS A 482 11.53 -20.83 -43.21
N GLY A 483 10.20 -20.82 -43.04
CA GLY A 483 9.53 -20.29 -41.86
C GLY A 483 9.92 -21.02 -40.58
N LEU A 484 9.93 -22.36 -40.61
CA LEU A 484 10.39 -23.21 -39.49
C LEU A 484 11.89 -23.02 -39.18
N ALA A 485 12.74 -22.87 -40.20
CA ALA A 485 14.17 -22.64 -40.01
C ALA A 485 14.48 -21.27 -39.38
N ARG A 486 13.64 -20.25 -39.63
CA ARG A 486 13.71 -18.93 -38.95
C ARG A 486 13.22 -18.98 -37.50
N LEU A 487 12.45 -19.99 -37.11
CA LEU A 487 12.01 -20.22 -35.73
C LEU A 487 13.10 -20.90 -34.85
N LYS A 488 14.39 -20.82 -35.24
CA LYS A 488 15.52 -21.12 -34.35
C LYS A 488 15.37 -20.29 -33.08
N ALA A 489 15.27 -20.97 -31.94
CA ALA A 489 15.05 -20.39 -30.62
C ALA A 489 16.07 -19.26 -30.31
N PRO A 490 15.61 -18.02 -30.05
CA PRO A 490 16.50 -17.00 -29.54
C PRO A 490 16.92 -17.33 -28.10
N ALA A 491 18.22 -17.14 -27.86
CA ALA A 491 18.90 -17.34 -26.59
C ALA A 491 18.29 -16.53 -25.42
N ALA A 492 18.61 -16.96 -24.20
CA ALA A 492 18.14 -16.40 -22.93
C ALA A 492 18.37 -14.88 -22.82
N GLY A 493 17.33 -14.13 -23.21
CA GLY A 493 17.18 -12.69 -23.10
C GLY A 493 15.69 -12.33 -23.03
N ARG A 494 15.09 -12.57 -21.85
CA ARG A 494 13.90 -11.89 -21.28
C ARG A 494 12.81 -11.44 -22.27
N GLY A 495 11.98 -12.37 -22.73
CA GLY A 495 10.76 -12.03 -23.46
C GLY A 495 9.66 -11.59 -22.50
N ASN A 496 9.13 -10.36 -22.68
CA ASN A 496 7.88 -9.87 -22.07
C ASN A 496 6.67 -10.69 -22.57
N LEU A 497 6.67 -12.00 -22.34
CA LEU A 497 5.66 -12.94 -22.81
C LEU A 497 4.77 -13.35 -21.64
N CYS A 498 3.48 -13.48 -21.91
CA CYS A 498 2.53 -14.03 -20.96
C CYS A 498 2.95 -15.45 -20.54
N PRO A 499 2.98 -15.76 -19.23
CA PRO A 499 3.42 -17.06 -18.74
C PRO A 499 2.50 -18.21 -19.17
N ARG A 500 1.22 -17.90 -19.43
CA ARG A 500 0.20 -18.87 -19.85
C ARG A 500 0.08 -18.99 -21.36
N CYS A 501 -0.05 -17.86 -22.04
CA CYS A 501 -0.34 -17.83 -23.48
C CYS A 501 0.89 -17.70 -24.38
N ARG A 502 2.06 -17.35 -23.82
CA ARG A 502 3.28 -17.01 -24.57
C ARG A 502 3.11 -15.92 -25.64
N VAL A 503 2.10 -15.06 -25.47
CA VAL A 503 1.85 -13.86 -26.29
C VAL A 503 2.58 -12.68 -25.66
N PRO A 504 3.14 -11.73 -26.44
CA PRO A 504 3.73 -10.52 -25.89
C PRO A 504 2.74 -9.74 -25.03
N LEU A 505 3.22 -9.25 -23.89
CA LEU A 505 2.48 -8.36 -23.00
C LEU A 505 2.56 -6.93 -23.54
N THR A 506 1.44 -6.23 -23.49
CA THR A 506 1.33 -4.81 -23.84
C THR A 506 1.24 -3.98 -22.57
N GLU A 507 1.94 -2.84 -22.54
CA GLU A 507 1.83 -1.88 -21.44
C GLU A 507 0.55 -1.07 -21.60
N VAL A 508 -0.25 -1.01 -20.54
CA VAL A 508 -1.53 -0.34 -20.45
C VAL A 508 -1.56 0.43 -19.14
N PHE A 509 -2.06 1.66 -19.18
CA PHE A 509 -2.24 2.49 -17.99
C PHE A 509 -3.51 2.03 -17.24
N TYR A 510 -3.37 1.63 -15.99
CA TYR A 510 -4.49 1.22 -15.13
C TYR A 510 -4.38 1.95 -13.79
N GLU A 511 -5.41 2.72 -13.42
CA GLU A 511 -5.45 3.48 -12.16
C GLU A 511 -4.18 4.35 -11.95
N GLY A 512 -3.67 4.97 -13.02
CA GLY A 512 -2.48 5.82 -12.90
C GLY A 512 -1.14 5.08 -12.89
N VAL A 513 -1.12 3.75 -13.07
CA VAL A 513 0.08 2.90 -12.99
C VAL A 513 0.26 2.11 -14.28
N ASP A 514 1.52 1.95 -14.71
CA ASP A 514 1.87 1.10 -15.85
C ASP A 514 1.70 -0.39 -15.50
N VAL A 515 0.76 -1.05 -16.18
CA VAL A 515 0.47 -2.47 -16.02
C VAL A 515 0.69 -3.19 -17.34
N ARG A 516 1.32 -4.36 -17.29
CA ARG A 516 1.51 -5.21 -18.47
C ARG A 516 0.37 -6.21 -18.59
N VAL A 517 -0.39 -6.13 -19.66
CA VAL A 517 -1.59 -6.94 -19.88
C VAL A 517 -1.37 -7.92 -21.04
N CYS A 518 -1.87 -9.14 -20.90
CA CYS A 518 -1.93 -10.10 -22.00
C CYS A 518 -3.18 -9.88 -22.86
N GLY A 519 -3.03 -9.63 -24.16
CA GLY A 519 -4.18 -9.48 -25.07
C GLY A 519 -5.07 -10.72 -25.22
N ARG A 520 -4.59 -11.92 -24.84
CA ARG A 520 -5.33 -13.19 -24.99
C ARG A 520 -6.03 -13.66 -23.72
N CYS A 521 -5.30 -13.77 -22.60
CA CYS A 521 -5.89 -14.22 -21.33
C CYS A 521 -6.25 -13.08 -20.39
N ARG A 522 -5.95 -11.82 -20.74
CA ARG A 522 -6.13 -10.62 -19.90
C ARG A 522 -5.48 -10.68 -18.51
N GLY A 523 -4.55 -11.60 -18.29
CA GLY A 523 -3.71 -11.58 -17.11
C GLY A 523 -2.83 -10.34 -17.08
N ARG A 524 -2.59 -9.83 -15.87
CA ARG A 524 -1.91 -8.57 -15.61
C ARG A 524 -0.64 -8.83 -14.79
N LEU A 525 0.48 -8.27 -15.23
CA LEU A 525 1.72 -8.23 -14.48
C LEU A 525 1.89 -6.83 -13.89
N VAL A 526 1.94 -6.75 -12.56
CA VAL A 526 2.03 -5.50 -11.80
C VAL A 526 3.26 -5.58 -10.88
N ASP A 527 3.92 -4.46 -10.62
CA ASP A 527 4.92 -4.40 -9.53
C ASP A 527 4.21 -4.39 -8.17
N ALA A 528 4.75 -5.02 -7.13
CA ALA A 528 4.13 -5.07 -5.82
C ALA A 528 3.82 -3.65 -5.28
N ALA A 529 4.76 -2.71 -5.43
CA ALA A 529 4.55 -1.31 -5.05
C ALA A 529 3.46 -0.61 -5.88
N GLY A 530 3.24 -1.05 -7.12
CA GLY A 530 2.18 -0.55 -7.99
C GLY A 530 0.79 -1.01 -7.55
N VAL A 531 0.65 -2.17 -6.89
CA VAL A 531 -0.65 -2.66 -6.40
C VAL A 531 -1.20 -1.74 -5.32
N ASP A 532 -0.37 -1.28 -4.38
CA ASP A 532 -0.81 -0.36 -3.32
C ASP A 532 -1.29 0.98 -3.91
N ARG A 533 -0.63 1.47 -4.97
CA ARG A 533 -1.07 2.66 -5.74
C ARG A 533 -2.40 2.44 -6.42
N ILE A 534 -2.56 1.31 -7.11
CA ILE A 534 -3.81 0.93 -7.80
C ILE A 534 -4.97 0.83 -6.84
N VAL A 535 -4.76 0.25 -5.65
CA VAL A 535 -5.81 0.11 -4.63
C VAL A 535 -6.18 1.47 -4.00
N ALA A 536 -5.20 2.36 -3.84
CA ALA A 536 -5.45 3.71 -3.33
C ALA A 536 -6.21 4.58 -4.35
N ARG A 537 -5.96 4.39 -5.65
CA ARG A 537 -6.55 5.17 -6.74
C ARG A 537 -7.87 4.56 -7.19
N ARG A 538 -8.88 5.42 -7.35
CA ARG A 538 -10.26 5.04 -7.71
C ARG A 538 -10.76 5.89 -8.87
N GLU A 539 -10.12 5.74 -10.02
CA GLU A 539 -10.46 6.42 -11.27
C GLU A 539 -11.48 5.62 -12.09
N LEU A 540 -11.43 4.28 -11.99
CA LEU A 540 -12.31 3.39 -12.73
C LEU A 540 -13.45 2.88 -11.85
N GLY A 541 -14.61 2.69 -12.48
CA GLY A 541 -15.75 1.99 -11.92
C GLY A 541 -15.74 0.54 -12.39
N PHE A 542 -16.55 -0.30 -11.76
CA PHE A 542 -16.67 -1.72 -12.10
C PHE A 542 -18.11 -2.07 -12.48
N SER A 543 -18.26 -2.92 -13.50
CA SER A 543 -19.57 -3.45 -13.91
C SER A 543 -20.22 -4.27 -12.79
N GLU A 544 -21.54 -4.42 -12.86
CA GLU A 544 -22.28 -5.17 -11.85
C GLU A 544 -21.91 -6.66 -11.84
N ALA A 545 -21.51 -7.25 -12.97
CA ALA A 545 -21.04 -8.64 -12.97
C ALA A 545 -19.69 -8.79 -12.28
N LEU A 546 -18.78 -7.82 -12.42
CA LEU A 546 -17.48 -7.83 -11.74
C LEU A 546 -17.66 -7.69 -10.22
N ARG A 547 -18.57 -6.80 -9.80
CA ARG A 547 -19.02 -6.70 -8.40
C ARG A 547 -19.64 -7.99 -7.90
N ALA A 548 -20.50 -8.65 -8.70
CA ALA A 548 -21.08 -9.94 -8.34
C ALA A 548 -20.00 -11.03 -8.18
N LYS A 549 -18.97 -11.04 -9.04
CA LYS A 549 -17.79 -11.91 -8.95
C LYS A 549 -17.05 -11.70 -7.63
N ALA A 550 -16.79 -10.44 -7.25
CA ALA A 550 -16.12 -10.10 -6.00
C ALA A 550 -16.94 -10.52 -4.77
N ARG A 551 -18.26 -10.28 -4.76
CA ARG A 551 -19.16 -10.73 -3.69
C ARG A 551 -19.18 -12.25 -3.55
N ALA A 552 -19.30 -12.97 -4.67
CA ALA A 552 -19.26 -14.42 -4.68
C ALA A 552 -17.91 -14.97 -4.17
N PHE A 553 -16.80 -14.30 -4.49
CA PHE A 553 -15.48 -14.64 -3.98
C PHE A 553 -15.39 -14.45 -2.46
N ARG A 554 -15.85 -13.31 -1.94
CA ARG A 554 -15.89 -12.99 -0.51
C ARG A 554 -16.64 -14.04 0.30
N GLU A 555 -17.82 -14.44 -0.16
CA GLU A 555 -18.65 -15.45 0.50
C GLU A 555 -17.99 -16.84 0.51
N LYS A 556 -17.33 -17.22 -0.60
CA LYS A 556 -16.70 -18.54 -0.74
C LYS A 556 -15.36 -18.66 0.00
N ALA A 557 -14.52 -17.64 -0.03
CA ALA A 557 -13.12 -17.71 0.41
C ALA A 557 -12.88 -17.06 1.78
N VAL A 558 -13.57 -15.97 2.12
CA VAL A 558 -13.28 -15.19 3.36
C VAL A 558 -14.12 -15.66 4.54
N ARG A 559 -15.35 -16.13 4.32
CA ARG A 559 -16.27 -16.55 5.40
C ARG A 559 -16.18 -18.02 5.81
N ASN A 560 -15.55 -18.89 5.02
CA ASN A 560 -15.54 -20.34 5.26
C ASN A 560 -14.09 -20.89 5.46
N PRO A 561 -13.69 -21.24 6.70
CA PRO A 561 -12.35 -21.73 7.02
C PRO A 561 -11.93 -23.00 6.26
N LEU A 562 -12.87 -23.92 5.99
CA LEU A 562 -12.59 -25.18 5.29
C LEU A 562 -12.36 -24.97 3.79
N ARG A 563 -12.99 -23.95 3.20
CA ARG A 563 -12.75 -23.58 1.80
C ARG A 563 -11.51 -22.71 1.63
N ARG A 564 -11.10 -21.96 2.66
CA ARG A 564 -9.80 -21.27 2.71
C ARG A 564 -8.64 -22.27 2.52
N GLN A 565 -8.72 -23.43 3.18
CA GLN A 565 -7.76 -24.53 3.01
C GLN A 565 -7.78 -25.11 1.59
N LYS A 566 -8.97 -25.29 0.98
CA LYS A 566 -9.07 -25.70 -0.43
C LYS A 566 -8.55 -24.67 -1.44
N VAL A 567 -8.60 -23.38 -1.12
CA VAL A 567 -8.00 -22.32 -1.95
C VAL A 567 -6.47 -22.34 -1.82
N GLU A 568 -5.94 -22.65 -0.64
CA GLU A 568 -4.51 -22.95 -0.45
C GLU A 568 -4.07 -24.18 -1.25
N ASP A 569 -4.91 -25.22 -1.35
CA ASP A 569 -4.65 -26.40 -2.20
C ASP A 569 -4.80 -26.12 -3.70
N ALA A 570 -5.61 -25.13 -4.09
CA ALA A 570 -5.91 -24.77 -5.49
C ALA A 570 -4.92 -23.77 -6.11
N LEU A 571 -3.81 -23.48 -5.43
CA LEU A 571 -2.75 -22.61 -5.94
C LEU A 571 -2.23 -23.16 -7.29
N SER A 572 -2.31 -22.31 -8.33
CA SER A 572 -1.97 -22.66 -9.71
C SER A 572 -0.52 -23.17 -9.85
N PRO A 573 -0.21 -24.01 -10.86
CA PRO A 573 1.14 -24.50 -11.08
C PRO A 573 2.12 -23.34 -11.27
N ALA A 574 3.31 -23.45 -10.66
CA ALA A 574 4.32 -22.41 -10.66
C ALA A 574 4.64 -21.90 -12.07
N VAL A 575 4.26 -20.65 -12.35
CA VAL A 575 4.51 -19.97 -13.63
C VAL A 575 5.88 -19.27 -13.65
N PRO A 576 6.58 -19.19 -14.79
CA PRO A 576 7.80 -18.40 -14.90
C PRO A 576 7.47 -16.90 -14.95
N CYS A 577 8.28 -16.07 -14.27
CA CYS A 577 8.10 -14.63 -14.28
C CYS A 577 8.43 -14.06 -15.67
N PRO A 578 7.52 -13.29 -16.30
CA PRO A 578 7.76 -12.66 -17.60
C PRO A 578 8.94 -11.68 -17.61
N ALA A 579 9.30 -11.10 -16.46
CA ALA A 579 10.34 -10.09 -16.38
C ALA A 579 11.75 -10.69 -16.14
N CYS A 580 11.89 -11.61 -15.18
CA CYS A 580 13.18 -12.16 -14.78
C CYS A 580 13.37 -13.66 -15.11
N GLY A 581 12.33 -14.37 -15.51
CA GLY A 581 12.37 -15.80 -15.83
C GLY A 581 12.36 -16.74 -14.63
N TYR A 582 12.49 -16.25 -13.40
CA TYR A 582 12.40 -17.06 -12.19
C TYR A 582 10.99 -17.59 -11.95
N ARG A 583 10.87 -18.75 -11.30
CA ARG A 583 9.57 -19.32 -10.91
C ARG A 583 8.85 -18.40 -9.93
N MET A 584 7.58 -18.15 -10.20
CA MET A 584 6.68 -17.43 -9.31
C MET A 584 6.05 -18.42 -8.33
N VAL A 585 5.77 -17.93 -7.13
CA VAL A 585 5.15 -18.71 -6.06
C VAL A 585 3.73 -18.20 -5.89
N ALA A 586 2.76 -19.07 -6.13
CA ALA A 586 1.37 -18.80 -5.86
C ALA A 586 1.18 -18.67 -4.33
N ARG A 587 0.70 -17.51 -3.88
CA ARG A 587 0.39 -17.21 -2.47
C ARG A 587 -0.80 -16.27 -2.41
N PRO A 588 -1.57 -16.23 -1.31
CA PRO A 588 -2.56 -15.18 -1.13
C PRO A 588 -1.88 -13.79 -1.15
N TYR A 589 -2.59 -12.78 -1.63
CA TYR A 589 -2.08 -11.40 -1.63
C TYR A 589 -1.70 -10.95 -0.21
N ASN A 590 -2.63 -11.12 0.74
CA ASN A 590 -2.41 -10.90 2.17
C ASN A 590 -3.31 -11.88 2.97
N TYR A 591 -2.98 -12.17 4.23
CA TYR A 591 -3.82 -12.94 5.17
C TYR A 591 -5.22 -12.34 5.38
N GLN A 592 -5.39 -11.08 5.03
CA GLN A 592 -6.67 -10.40 5.08
C GLN A 592 -7.51 -10.56 3.81
N TYR A 593 -6.84 -10.66 2.65
CA TYR A 593 -7.44 -10.75 1.32
C TYR A 593 -6.87 -11.99 0.61
N PHE A 594 -7.60 -13.10 0.72
CA PHE A 594 -7.23 -14.41 0.19
C PHE A 594 -7.38 -14.54 -1.34
N VAL A 595 -7.04 -13.49 -2.09
CA VAL A 595 -6.97 -13.57 -3.56
C VAL A 595 -5.68 -14.32 -3.92
N PRO A 596 -5.76 -15.45 -4.64
CA PRO A 596 -4.57 -16.17 -5.08
C PRO A 596 -3.81 -15.31 -6.08
N VAL A 597 -2.53 -15.05 -5.82
CA VAL A 597 -1.67 -14.28 -6.73
C VAL A 597 -0.34 -14.99 -6.89
N ASP A 598 0.24 -14.89 -8.08
CA ASP A 598 1.58 -15.40 -8.33
C ASP A 598 2.59 -14.30 -7.98
N LYS A 599 3.47 -14.53 -6.99
CA LYS A 599 4.50 -13.55 -6.59
C LYS A 599 5.89 -13.99 -7.04
N CYS A 600 6.65 -13.09 -7.66
CA CYS A 600 8.05 -13.32 -7.96
C CYS A 600 8.95 -12.77 -6.84
N LEU A 601 9.61 -13.65 -6.09
CA LEU A 601 10.50 -13.25 -4.99
C LEU A 601 11.80 -12.59 -5.45
N SER A 602 12.17 -12.72 -6.72
CA SER A 602 13.41 -12.14 -7.27
C SER A 602 13.25 -10.69 -7.74
N CYS A 603 12.10 -10.35 -8.33
CA CYS A 603 11.88 -9.02 -8.92
C CYS A 603 10.64 -8.29 -8.38
N SER A 604 10.03 -8.81 -7.31
CA SER A 604 8.87 -8.26 -6.61
C SER A 604 7.61 -8.04 -7.46
N LYS A 605 7.54 -8.59 -8.68
CA LYS A 605 6.36 -8.51 -9.53
C LYS A 605 5.32 -9.56 -9.16
N ILE A 606 4.06 -9.19 -9.31
CA ILE A 606 2.88 -10.00 -9.05
C ILE A 606 2.14 -10.21 -10.37
N TRP A 607 1.79 -11.46 -10.64
CA TRP A 607 0.93 -11.83 -11.76
C TRP A 607 -0.47 -12.11 -11.23
N PHE A 608 -1.44 -11.43 -11.83
CA PHE A 608 -2.87 -11.59 -11.60
C PHE A 608 -3.48 -12.24 -12.84
N ASP A 609 -4.31 -13.26 -12.66
CA ASP A 609 -5.14 -13.77 -13.72
C ASP A 609 -6.29 -12.79 -14.05
N ALA A 610 -7.08 -13.14 -15.06
CA ALA A 610 -8.19 -12.31 -15.52
C ALA A 610 -9.15 -11.97 -14.36
N ASP A 611 -9.49 -10.69 -14.26
CA ASP A 611 -10.39 -10.11 -13.25
C ASP A 611 -9.89 -10.19 -11.78
N GLU A 612 -8.74 -10.82 -11.48
CA GLU A 612 -8.27 -10.99 -10.09
C GLU A 612 -7.82 -9.68 -9.44
N LEU A 613 -7.17 -8.80 -10.20
CA LEU A 613 -6.74 -7.49 -9.73
C LEU A 613 -7.94 -6.61 -9.39
N GLU A 614 -8.95 -6.62 -10.26
CA GLU A 614 -10.21 -5.89 -10.11
C GLU A 614 -11.03 -6.42 -8.93
N VAL A 615 -11.08 -7.75 -8.76
CA VAL A 615 -11.71 -8.38 -7.59
C VAL A 615 -10.99 -7.99 -6.30
N LEU A 616 -9.66 -7.99 -6.28
CA LEU A 616 -8.89 -7.53 -5.13
C LEU A 616 -9.24 -6.08 -4.77
N GLN A 617 -9.27 -5.18 -5.76
CA GLN A 617 -9.62 -3.78 -5.56
C GLN A 617 -11.03 -3.63 -4.97
N LEU A 618 -12.04 -4.29 -5.56
CA LEU A 618 -13.42 -4.28 -5.05
C LEU A 618 -13.56 -4.78 -3.61
N LEU A 619 -12.84 -5.85 -3.25
CA LEU A 619 -12.86 -6.39 -1.88
C LEU A 619 -12.31 -5.40 -0.85
N ILE A 620 -11.33 -4.59 -1.25
CA ILE A 620 -10.74 -3.55 -0.41
C ILE A 620 -11.71 -2.36 -0.32
N GLU A 621 -12.27 -1.91 -1.46
CA GLU A 621 -13.21 -0.79 -1.52
C GLU A 621 -14.49 -1.03 -0.69
N GLU A 622 -15.14 -2.19 -0.85
CA GLU A 622 -16.36 -2.55 -0.11
C GLU A 622 -16.16 -2.63 1.41
N ARG A 623 -14.92 -2.85 1.85
CA ARG A 623 -14.59 -2.86 3.27
C ARG A 623 -14.47 -1.46 3.82
N VAL A 624 -13.87 -0.53 3.07
CA VAL A 624 -13.72 0.88 3.49
C VAL A 624 -15.08 1.58 3.58
N SER A 625 -16.07 1.13 2.78
CA SER A 625 -17.43 1.71 2.77
C SER A 625 -18.35 1.24 3.92
N LYS A 626 -17.98 0.20 4.66
CA LYS A 626 -18.74 -0.32 5.81
C LYS A 626 -18.10 0.15 7.10
#